data_AF-A0A2P8DEL7-F1
#
_entry.id   AF-A0A2P8DEL7-F1
#
_cell.length_a   1.000
_cell.length_b   1.000
_cell.length_c   1.000
_cell.angle_alpha   90.00
_cell.angle_beta   90.00
_cell.angle_gamma   90.00
#
_symmetry.space_group_name_H-M   'P 1'
#
loop_
_entity.id
_entity.type
_entity.pdbx_description
1 polymer ?
#
loop_
_entity_poly.entity_id
_entity_poly.type
_entity_poly.pdbx_seq_one_letter_code
_entity_poly.pdbx_strand_id
1 'polypeptide(L)'
;MSSFWLLFFAASVVVLMAVFLFTQMLFPRFIWRLGRWRFRDPDAVEPSRTMFWLRRVKAGTLLAVLVVGCVVIYSAWAELSTLADAF
;
A
#
# COMPACT_ATOMS: atom_id res chain seq x y z
N MET A 1 17.17 -19.87 -5.38
CA MET A 1 16.17 -19.54 -4.33
C MET A 1 14.91 -20.33 -4.63
N SER A 2 14.36 -21.10 -3.68
CA SER A 2 13.13 -21.86 -3.91
C SER A 2 11.94 -20.92 -4.09
N SER A 3 10.96 -21.32 -4.91
CA SER A 3 9.74 -20.54 -5.20
C SER A 3 8.97 -20.16 -3.93
N PHE A 4 9.08 -20.97 -2.88
CA PHE A 4 8.53 -20.70 -1.55
C PHE A 4 9.00 -19.36 -0.98
N TRP A 5 10.31 -19.09 -1.00
CA TRP A 5 10.86 -17.85 -0.45
C TRP A 5 10.36 -16.63 -1.23
N LEU A 6 10.29 -16.73 -2.56
CA LEU A 6 9.80 -15.64 -3.41
C LEU A 6 8.35 -15.28 -3.06
N LEU A 7 7.47 -16.27 -2.91
CA LEU A 7 6.07 -16.04 -2.52
C LEU A 7 5.96 -15.43 -1.13
N PHE A 8 6.74 -15.93 -0.16
CA PHE A 8 6.77 -15.38 1.19
C PHE A 8 7.20 -13.92 1.22
N PHE A 9 8.27 -13.56 0.50
CA PHE A 9 8.73 -12.17 0.40
C PHE A 9 7.69 -11.28 -0.30
N ALA A 10 7.10 -11.75 -1.40
CA ALA A 10 6.06 -11.00 -2.11
C ALA A 10 4.85 -10.72 -1.21
N ALA A 11 4.34 -11.74 -0.50
CA ALA A 11 3.23 -11.58 0.43
C ALA A 11 3.56 -10.61 1.57
N SER A 12 4.77 -10.71 2.14
CA SER A 12 5.24 -9.81 3.20
C SER A 12 5.28 -8.35 2.74
N VAL A 13 5.76 -8.10 1.52
CA VAL A 13 5.80 -6.74 0.93
C VAL A 13 4.38 -6.19 0.75
N VAL A 14 3.45 -7.00 0.24
CA VAL A 14 2.04 -6.60 0.06
C VAL A 14 1.40 -6.23 1.40
N VAL A 15 1.60 -7.05 2.43
CA VAL A 15 1.08 -6.79 3.78
C VAL A 15 1.66 -5.52 4.36
N LEU A 16 2.98 -5.34 4.29
CA LEU A 16 3.64 -4.12 4.78
C LEU A 16 3.13 -2.87 4.04
N MET A 17 2.93 -2.96 2.72
CA MET A 17 2.40 -1.87 1.91
C MET A 17 0.95 -1.55 2.30
N ALA A 18 0.11 -2.56 2.54
CA ALA A 18 -1.26 -2.37 3.01
C ALA A 18 -1.30 -1.70 4.39
N VAL A 19 -0.49 -2.16 5.35
CA VAL A 19 -0.38 -1.55 6.69
C VAL A 19 0.10 -0.11 6.60
N PHE A 20 1.07 0.16 5.74
CA PHE A 20 1.59 1.51 5.51
C PHE A 20 0.50 2.44 4.95
N LEU A 21 -0.21 2.04 3.90
CA LEU A 21 -1.31 2.81 3.31
C LEU A 21 -2.45 3.02 4.30
N PHE A 22 -2.82 1.98 5.05
CA PHE A 22 -3.84 2.06 6.09
C PHE A 22 -3.45 3.05 7.20
N THR A 23 -2.19 3.02 7.63
CA THR A 23 -1.65 3.98 8.62
C THR A 23 -1.72 5.42 8.10
N GLN A 24 -1.40 5.67 6.82
CA GLN A 24 -1.54 7.00 6.22
C GLN A 24 -3.00 7.47 6.15
N MET A 25 -3.93 6.54 5.94
CA MET A 25 -5.36 6.84 5.91
C MET A 25 -5.91 7.20 7.30
N LEU A 26 -5.44 6.55 8.37
CA LEU A 26 -5.80 6.91 9.76
C LEU A 26 -5.08 8.17 10.24
N PHE A 27 -3.80 8.29 9.92
CA PHE A 27 -2.91 9.35 10.41
C PHE A 27 -2.25 10.09 9.24
N PRO A 28 -2.96 11.01 8.55
CA PRO A 28 -2.42 11.71 7.38
C PRO A 28 -1.21 12.61 7.70
N ARG A 29 -1.06 13.00 8.98
CA ARG A 29 0.09 13.76 9.48
C ARG A 29 1.31 12.91 9.78
N PHE A 30 1.20 11.58 9.76
CA PHE A 30 2.30 10.67 10.09
C PHE A 30 3.50 10.86 9.16
N ILE A 31 3.27 10.90 7.84
CA ILE A 31 4.30 11.16 6.83
C ILE A 31 4.97 12.51 7.06
N TRP A 32 4.18 13.53 7.41
CA TRP A 32 4.71 14.86 7.70
C TRP A 32 5.65 14.81 8.91
N ARG A 33 5.22 14.18 10.01
CA ARG A 33 6.05 14.01 11.20
C ARG A 33 7.35 13.25 10.92
N LEU A 34 7.29 12.21 10.08
CA LEU A 34 8.48 11.46 9.66
C LEU A 34 9.45 12.27 8.79
N GLY A 35 8.94 13.24 8.02
CA GLY A 35 9.76 14.06 7.11
C GLY A 35 10.15 15.43 7.66
N ARG A 36 9.57 15.86 8.79
CA ARG A 36 9.71 17.25 9.28
C ARG A 36 11.15 17.63 9.64
N TRP A 37 11.98 16.65 10.02
CA TRP A 37 13.39 16.85 10.36
C TRP A 37 14.23 17.39 9.21
N ARG A 38 13.73 17.30 7.97
CA ARG A 38 14.41 17.80 6.77
C ARG A 38 14.32 19.32 6.61
N PHE A 39 13.41 19.97 7.34
CA PHE A 39 13.17 21.41 7.21
C PHE A 39 13.82 22.17 8.37
N ARG A 40 14.42 23.32 8.07
CA ARG A 40 15.07 24.19 9.07
C ARG A 40 14.05 24.77 10.06
N ASP A 41 12.86 25.11 9.57
CA ASP A 41 11.71 25.54 10.36
C ASP A 41 10.47 24.77 9.88
N PRO A 42 10.12 23.65 10.51
CA PRO A 42 9.02 22.80 10.07
C PRO A 42 7.63 23.41 10.32
N ASP A 43 7.51 24.36 11.26
CA ASP A 43 6.21 24.94 11.58
C ASP A 43 5.81 25.98 10.53
N ALA A 44 6.79 26.69 9.96
CA ALA A 44 6.57 27.62 8.85
C ALA A 44 6.17 26.96 7.52
N VAL A 45 6.47 25.66 7.33
CA VAL A 45 6.20 24.91 6.09
C VAL A 45 5.18 23.78 6.26
N GLU A 46 4.38 23.79 7.34
CA GLU A 46 3.36 22.76 7.55
C GLU A 46 2.35 22.75 6.38
N PRO A 47 2.08 21.57 5.77
CA PRO A 47 1.09 21.45 4.72
C PRO A 47 -0.31 21.89 5.18
N SER A 48 -1.07 22.49 4.27
CA SER A 48 -2.45 22.89 4.54
C SER A 48 -3.35 21.69 4.90
N ARG A 49 -4.47 21.95 5.57
CA ARG A 49 -5.47 20.92 5.90
C ARG A 49 -5.95 20.17 4.65
N THR A 50 -6.13 20.86 3.53
CA THR A 50 -6.53 20.27 2.25
C THR A 50 -5.50 19.26 1.74
N MET A 51 -4.21 19.55 1.91
CA MET A 51 -3.15 18.61 1.52
C MET A 51 -3.21 17.31 2.37
N PHE A 52 -3.53 17.41 3.65
CA PHE A 52 -3.73 16.24 4.50
C PHE A 52 -4.97 15.42 4.11
N TRP A 53 -6.06 16.08 3.73
CA TRP A 53 -7.24 15.40 3.20
C TRP A 53 -6.94 14.68 1.88
N LEU A 54 -6.25 15.31 0.95
CA LEU A 54 -5.84 14.70 -0.31
C LEU A 54 -4.94 13.47 -0.09
N ARG A 55 -4.01 13.53 0.87
CA ARG A 55 -3.18 12.37 1.23
C ARG A 55 -4.02 11.21 1.76
N ARG A 56 -5.03 11.49 2.58
CA ARG A 56 -5.95 10.48 3.10
C ARG A 56 -6.74 9.81 1.98
N VAL A 57 -7.30 10.61 1.08
CA VAL A 57 -8.02 10.09 -0.10
C VAL A 57 -7.10 9.26 -0.98
N LYS A 58 -5.91 9.78 -1.30
CA LYS A 58 -4.89 9.05 -2.09
C LYS A 58 -4.55 7.71 -1.45
N ALA A 59 -4.29 7.67 -0.14
CA ALA A 59 -3.97 6.44 0.56
C ALA A 59 -5.12 5.43 0.50
N GLY A 60 -6.37 5.89 0.69
CA GLY A 60 -7.56 5.06 0.55
C GLY A 60 -7.74 4.52 -0.88
N THR A 61 -7.56 5.35 -1.90
CA THR A 61 -7.63 4.93 -3.31
C THR A 61 -6.56 3.91 -3.63
N LEU A 62 -5.31 4.13 -3.21
CA LEU A 62 -4.22 3.17 -3.43
C LEU A 62 -4.46 1.85 -2.70
N LEU A 63 -5.02 1.89 -1.50
CA LEU A 63 -5.38 0.68 -0.76
C LEU A 63 -6.48 -0.11 -1.48
N ALA A 64 -7.51 0.58 -1.99
CA ALA A 64 -8.56 -0.06 -2.77
C ALA A 64 -8.00 -0.71 -4.06
N VAL A 65 -7.13 0.00 -4.79
CA VAL A 65 -6.46 -0.54 -5.98
C VAL A 65 -5.61 -1.76 -5.64
N LEU A 66 -4.88 -1.73 -4.51
CA LEU A 66 -4.09 -2.87 -4.06
C LEU A 66 -4.96 -4.10 -3.79
N VAL A 67 -6.08 -3.93 -3.07
CA VAL A 67 -7.02 -5.01 -2.76
C VAL A 67 -7.62 -5.59 -4.05
N VAL A 68 -8.10 -4.74 -4.95
CA VAL A 68 -8.65 -5.18 -6.24
C VAL A 68 -7.58 -5.91 -7.06
N GLY A 69 -6.36 -5.40 -7.11
CA GLY A 69 -5.24 -6.05 -7.78
C GLY A 69 -4.95 -7.44 -7.22
N CYS A 70 -4.94 -7.60 -5.89
CA CYS A 70 -4.77 -8.92 -5.26
C CYS A 70 -5.89 -9.89 -5.61
N VAL A 71 -7.14 -9.43 -5.62
CA VAL A 71 -8.30 -10.25 -6.02
C VAL A 71 -8.17 -10.70 -7.47
N VAL A 72 -7.86 -9.79 -8.39
CA VAL A 72 -7.69 -10.12 -9.82
C VAL A 72 -6.58 -11.14 -10.04
N ILE A 73 -5.43 -10.96 -9.39
CA ILE A 73 -4.31 -11.91 -9.49
C ILE A 73 -4.71 -13.29 -8.97
N TYR A 74 -5.41 -13.35 -7.83
CA TYR A 74 -5.89 -14.60 -7.26
C TYR A 74 -6.89 -15.30 -8.19
N SER A 75 -7.86 -14.56 -8.73
CA SER A 75 -8.85 -15.10 -9.67
C SER A 75 -8.19 -15.65 -10.93
N ALA A 76 -7.26 -14.90 -11.54
CA ALA A 76 -6.53 -15.35 -12.72
C ALA A 76 -5.68 -16.60 -12.46
N TRP A 77 -5.05 -16.68 -11.28
CA TRP A 77 -4.30 -17.86 -10.89
C TRP A 77 -5.21 -19.07 -10.67
N ALA A 78 -6.36 -18.89 -10.02
CA ALA A 78 -7.34 -19.95 -9.81
C ALA A 78 -7.84 -20.51 -11.15
N GLU A 79 -8.22 -19.65 -12.10
CA GLU A 79 -8.61 -20.07 -13.45
C GLU A 79 -7.50 -20.88 -14.14
N LEU A 80 -6.25 -20.40 -14.08
CA LEU A 80 -5.11 -21.10 -14.68
C LEU A 80 -4.89 -22.48 -14.06
N SER A 81 -5.02 -22.62 -12.74
CA SER A 81 -4.89 -23.93 -12.08
C SER A 81 -5.97 -24.91 -12.54
N THR A 82 -7.22 -24.46 -12.67
CA THR A 82 -8.30 -25.34 -13.16
C THR A 82 -8.09 -25.84 -14.59
N LEU A 83 -7.50 -25.02 -15.46
CA LEU A 83 -7.16 -25.43 -16.82
C LEU A 83 -6.00 -26.43 -16.83
N ALA A 84 -5.00 -26.24 -15.97
CA ALA A 84 -3.88 -27.16 -15.86
C ALA A 84 -4.31 -28.57 -15.41
N ASP A 85 -5.31 -28.67 -14.53
CA ASP A 85 -5.86 -29.94 -14.07
C ASP A 85 -6.71 -30.67 -15.13
N ALA A 86 -7.11 -29.98 -16.21
CA ALA A 86 -7.96 -30.52 -17.26
C ALA A 86 -7.20 -31.17 -18.44
N PHE A 87 -5.87 -31.03 -18.49
CA PHE A 87 -4.99 -31.59 -19.54
C PHE A 87 -4.04 -32.64 -18.97
#